data_AF-A0A962V5M7-F1
#
_entry.id   AF-A0A962V5M7-F1
#
_cell.length_a   1.000
_cell.length_b   1.000
_cell.length_c   1.000
_cell.angle_alpha   90.00
_cell.angle_beta   90.00
_cell.angle_gamma   90.00
#
_symmetry.space_group_name_H-M   'P 1'
#
loop_
_entity.id
_entity.type
_entity.pdbx_description
1 polymer ?
#
loop_
_entity_poly.entity_id
_entity_poly.type
_entity_poly.pdbx_seq_one_letter_code
_entity_poly.pdbx_strand_id
1 'polypeptide(L)' 'MNYLIDGLSWLLLLTGSCCVIIGGIGVIRLPDFYTRLHAAGVTDTAGASLILLGLMLQGGM' A
#
# COMPACT_ATOMS: atom_id res chain seq x y z
N MET A 1 -25.38 -0.02 -2.23
CA MET A 1 -25.82 -1.21 -1.46
C MET A 1 -24.65 -2.17 -1.34
N ASN A 2 -23.68 -1.86 -0.47
CA ASN A 2 -22.74 -2.77 0.19
C ASN A 2 -21.76 -1.90 1.02
N TYR A 3 -22.29 -1.20 2.04
CA TYR A 3 -21.50 -0.36 2.94
C TYR A 3 -20.28 -1.10 3.54
N LEU A 4 -20.37 -2.43 3.64
CA LEU A 4 -19.27 -3.33 3.98
C LEU A 4 -18.10 -3.27 2.98
N ILE A 5 -18.38 -3.34 1.67
CA ILE A 5 -17.34 -3.29 0.63
C ILE A 5 -16.69 -1.91 0.58
N ASP A 6 -17.50 -0.86 0.69
CA ASP A 6 -17.02 0.53 0.67
C ASP A 6 -16.09 0.81 1.87
N GLY A 7 -16.47 0.33 3.06
CA GLY A 7 -15.62 0.40 4.25
C GLY A 7 -14.33 -0.44 4.12
N LEU A 8 -14.40 -1.62 3.50
CA LEU A 8 -13.24 -2.49 3.28
C LEU A 8 -12.28 -1.88 2.25
N SER A 9 -12.79 -1.31 1.15
CA SER A 9 -12.01 -0.59 0.15
C SER A 9 -11.29 0.60 0.77
N TRP A 10 -11.98 1.41 1.56
CA TRP A 10 -11.37 2.54 2.24
C TRP A 10 -10.26 2.11 3.20
N LEU A 11 -10.47 1.03 3.97
CA LEU A 11 -9.44 0.46 4.82
C LEU A 11 -8.22 0.02 4.02
N LEU A 12 -8.42 -0.70 2.91
CA LEU A 12 -7.33 -1.20 2.06
C LEU A 12 -6.55 -0.08 1.37
N LEU A 13 -7.26 0.95 0.89
CA LEU A 13 -6.64 2.14 0.30
C LEU A 13 -5.84 2.94 1.33
N LEU A 14 -6.37 3.12 2.54
CA LEU A 14 -5.68 3.83 3.62
C LEU A 14 -4.43 3.07 4.09
N THR A 15 -4.55 1.76 4.32
CA THR A 15 -3.40 0.93 4.73
C THR A 15 -2.36 0.81 3.63
N GLY A 16 -2.77 0.63 2.38
CA GLY A 16 -1.88 0.64 1.22
C GLY A 16 -1.15 1.98 1.05
N SER A 17 -1.85 3.10 1.14
CA SER A 17 -1.25 4.45 1.05
C SER A 17 -0.28 4.71 2.20
N CYS A 18 -0.65 4.34 3.43
CA CYS A 18 0.24 4.49 4.59
C CYS A 18 1.52 3.63 4.43
N CYS A 19 1.40 2.42 3.90
CA CYS A 19 2.53 1.56 3.59
C CYS A 19 3.48 2.20 2.54
N VAL A 20 2.92 2.84 1.50
CA VAL A 20 3.70 3.59 0.50
C VAL A 20 4.46 4.76 1.11
N ILE A 21 3.83 5.51 2.01
CA ILE A 21 4.46 6.64 2.69
C ILE A 21 5.60 6.16 3.60
N ILE A 22 5.35 5.15 4.44
CA ILE A 22 6.35 4.59 5.36
C ILE A 22 7.53 3.99 4.57
N GLY A 23 7.21 3.28 3.49
CA GLY A 23 8.17 2.73 2.56
C GLY A 23 9.06 3.76 1.89
N GLY A 24 8.46 4.83 1.36
CA GLY A 24 9.17 5.97 0.79
C GLY A 24 10.07 6.68 1.81
N ILE A 25 9.59 6.86 3.04
CA ILE A 25 10.41 7.41 4.15
C ILE A 25 11.57 6.48 4.49
N GLY A 26 11.33 5.15 4.52
CA GLY A 26 12.35 4.14 4.75
C GLY A 26 13.48 4.19 3.71
N VAL A 27 13.14 4.37 2.43
CA VAL A 27 14.13 4.49 1.34
C VAL A 27 15.04 5.71 1.50
N ILE A 28 14.55 6.81 2.09
CA ILE A 28 15.33 8.03 2.31
C ILE A 28 16.14 7.96 3.62
N ARG A 29 15.63 7.27 4.64
CA ARG A 29 16.26 7.19 5.98
C ARG A 29 17.30 6.08 6.10
N LEU A 30 17.23 5.04 5.28
CA LEU A 30 18.13 3.89 5.38
C LEU A 30 19.46 4.18 4.66
N PRO A 31 20.61 4.05 5.34
CA PRO A 31 21.92 4.38 4.78
C PRO A 31 22.46 3.31 3.82
N ASP A 32 21.95 2.07 3.89
CA ASP A 32 22.49 0.93 3.16
C ASP A 32 21.65 0.58 1.91
N PHE A 33 22.31 0.25 0.80
CA PHE A 33 21.65 0.02 -0.48
C PHE A 33 20.68 -1.17 -0.41
N TYR A 34 21.08 -2.24 0.28
CA TYR A 34 20.26 -3.45 0.43
C TYR A 34 19.01 -3.19 1.29
N THR A 35 19.13 -2.38 2.34
CA THR A 35 18.00 -2.05 3.22
C THR A 35 17.03 -1.10 2.53
N ARG A 36 17.53 -0.16 1.71
CA ARG A 36 16.69 0.65 0.81
C ARG A 36 15.93 -0.20 -0.21
N LEU A 37 16.60 -1.20 -0.79
CA LEU A 37 15.99 -2.09 -1.79
C LEU A 37 14.94 -3.02 -1.15
N HIS A 38 15.18 -3.50 0.06
CA HIS A 38 14.20 -4.25 0.84
C HIS A 38 12.98 -3.38 1.20
N ALA A 39 13.20 -2.16 1.70
CA ALA A 39 12.12 -1.22 1.99
C ALA A 39 11.30 -0.88 0.73
N ALA A 40 11.96 -0.63 -0.40
CA ALA A 40 11.30 -0.39 -1.68
C ALA A 40 10.51 -1.63 -2.16
N GLY A 41 11.07 -2.83 -2.04
CA GLY A 41 10.41 -4.08 -2.43
C GLY A 41 9.17 -4.41 -1.59
N VAL A 42 9.21 -4.17 -0.27
CA VAL A 42 8.04 -4.28 0.61
C VAL A 42 6.97 -3.27 0.21
N THR A 43 7.37 -2.06 -0.17
CA THR A 43 6.45 -1.01 -0.60
C THR A 43 5.75 -1.33 -1.91
N ASP A 44 6.51 -1.84 -2.89
CA ASP A 44 5.99 -2.18 -4.21
C ASP A 44 5.07 -3.40 -4.14
N THR A 45 5.49 -4.45 -3.41
CA THR A 45 4.68 -5.67 -3.29
C THR A 45 3.46 -5.50 -2.38
N ALA A 46 3.64 -5.03 -1.14
CA ALA A 46 2.53 -4.92 -0.18
C ALA A 46 1.71 -3.65 -0.41
N GLY A 47 2.35 -2.50 -0.65
CA GLY A 47 1.66 -1.24 -0.89
C GLY A 47 0.86 -1.25 -2.18
N ALA A 48 1.46 -1.66 -3.31
CA ALA A 48 0.73 -1.69 -4.58
C ALA A 48 -0.35 -2.78 -4.60
N SER A 49 -0.12 -3.97 -4.02
CA SER A 49 -1.16 -5.01 -3.97
C SER A 49 -2.37 -4.59 -3.12
N LEU A 50 -2.17 -3.93 -1.98
CA LEU A 50 -3.28 -3.40 -1.17
C LEU A 50 -4.07 -2.31 -1.90
N ILE A 51 -3.38 -1.37 -2.57
CA ILE A 51 -4.03 -0.30 -3.32
C ILE A 51 -4.80 -0.87 -4.52
N LEU A 52 -4.21 -1.81 -5.25
CA LEU A 52 -4.86 -2.47 -6.40
C LEU A 52 -6.07 -3.30 -5.97
N LEU A 53 -5.99 -4.03 -4.85
CA LEU A 53 -7.14 -4.75 -4.30
C LEU A 53 -8.24 -3.78 -3.83
N GLY A 54 -7.87 -2.65 -3.23
CA GLY A 54 -8.82 -1.63 -2.78
C GLY A 54 -9.53 -0.96 -3.95
N LEU A 55 -8.79 -0.68 -5.02
CA LEU A 55 -9.32 -0.18 -6.30
C LEU A 55 -10.19 -1.21 -7.01
N MET A 56 -9.84 -2.50 -6.99
CA MET A 56 -10.69 -3.55 -7.55
C MET A 56 -12.03 -3.66 -6.82
N LEU A 57 -12.02 -3.54 -5.48
CA LEU A 57 -13.24 -3.54 -4.66
C LEU A 57 -14.07 -2.25 -4.82
N GLN A 58 -13.41 -1.10 -5.05
CA GLN A 58 -14.07 0.21 -5.19
C GLN A 58 -14.61 0.44 -6.61
N GLY A 59 -13.87 -0.01 -7.63
CA GLY A 59 -14.18 0.17 -9.04
C GLY A 59 -15.31 -0.73 -9.54
N GLY A 60 -15.71 -1.71 -8.75
CA GLY A 60 -16.64 -2.76 -9.19
C GLY A 60 -15.93 -3.73 -10.13
N MET A 61 -16.12 -5.04 -10.00
CA MET A 61 -17.35 -5.66 -10.48
C MET A 61 -18.64 -5.12 -9.88
#